data_AF-A0A6H1U2T2-F1
#
_entry.id   AF-A0A6H1U2T2-F1
#
_cell.length_a   1.000
_cell.length_b   1.000
_cell.length_c   1.000
_cell.angle_alpha   90.00
_cell.angle_beta   90.00
_cell.angle_gamma   90.00
#
_symmetry.space_group_name_H-M   'P 1'
#
loop_
_entity.id
_entity.type
_entity.pdbx_description
1 polymer ?
#
loop_
_entity_poly.entity_id
_entity_poly.type
_entity_poly.pdbx_seq_one_letter_code
_entity_poly.pdbx_strand_id
1 'polypeptide(L)' 'MSNKKRLSDKVLTIRLPAVELERLETYCDLNKRTKTDVIRELIRKIRVPSPSES' A
#
# COMPACT_ATOMS: atom_id res chain seq x y z
N MET A 1 -3.95 -29.25 -7.14
CA MET A 1 -3.10 -28.14 -7.60
C MET A 1 -3.67 -26.84 -7.06
N SER A 2 -2.90 -26.12 -6.25
CA SER A 2 -3.37 -24.98 -5.47
C SER A 2 -3.75 -23.80 -6.37
N ASN A 3 -5.05 -23.46 -6.41
CA ASN A 3 -5.57 -22.27 -7.07
C ASN A 3 -4.95 -21.02 -6.40
N LYS A 4 -3.86 -20.51 -6.98
CA LYS A 4 -3.42 -19.13 -6.74
C LYS A 4 -4.51 -18.22 -7.30
N LYS A 5 -5.52 -17.92 -6.47
CA LYS A 5 -6.50 -16.86 -6.73
C LYS A 5 -5.70 -15.66 -7.21
N ARG A 6 -5.88 -15.28 -8.49
CA ARG A 6 -5.47 -13.97 -8.98
C ARG A 6 -6.27 -12.99 -8.13
N LEU A 7 -5.64 -12.48 -7.07
CA LEU A 7 -6.24 -11.55 -6.13
C LEU A 7 -6.66 -10.36 -6.99
N SER A 8 -7.95 -10.26 -7.24
CA SER A 8 -8.56 -9.18 -7.98
C SER A 8 -8.08 -7.88 -7.37
N ASP A 9 -7.34 -7.08 -8.11
CA ASP A 9 -6.87 -5.78 -7.64
C ASP A 9 -8.10 -4.97 -7.20
N LYS A 10 -8.24 -4.73 -5.90
CA LYS A 10 -9.33 -3.93 -5.33
C LYS A 10 -8.90 -2.47 -5.29
N VAL A 11 -9.78 -1.58 -5.73
CA VAL A 11 -9.55 -0.13 -5.66
C VAL A 11 -9.66 0.33 -4.21
N LEU A 12 -8.64 1.04 -3.73
CA LEU A 12 -8.61 1.66 -2.40
C LEU A 12 -8.77 3.17 -2.57
N THR A 13 -9.91 3.70 -2.11
CA THR A 13 -10.14 5.16 -2.04
C THR A 13 -10.00 5.60 -0.58
N ILE A 14 -9.05 6.49 -0.31
CA ILE A 14 -8.81 7.04 1.03
C ILE A 14 -8.76 8.56 0.97
N ARG A 15 -9.15 9.21 2.07
CA ARG A 15 -8.99 10.66 2.24
C ARG A 15 -7.66 10.90 2.95
N LEU A 16 -6.74 11.59 2.27
CA LEU A 16 -5.50 12.06 2.88
C LEU A 16 -5.58 13.58 3.12
N PRO A 17 -5.05 14.10 4.24
CA PRO A 17 -4.83 15.52 4.41
C PRO A 17 -3.77 16.04 3.42
N ALA A 18 -3.91 17.30 3.00
CA ALA A 18 -3.07 17.90 1.96
C ALA A 18 -1.56 17.82 2.26
N VAL A 19 -1.18 17.99 3.53
CA VAL A 19 0.22 17.94 3.98
C VAL A 19 0.83 16.55 3.78
N GLU A 20 0.06 15.48 4.01
CA GLU A 20 0.55 14.10 3.80
C GLU A 20 0.61 13.75 2.32
N LEU A 21 -0.33 14.28 1.53
CA LEU A 21 -0.32 14.12 0.08
C LEU A 21 0.94 14.75 -0.54
N GLU A 22 1.27 15.98 -0.16
CA GLU A 22 2.46 16.69 -0.65
C GLU A 22 3.76 15.94 -0.33
N ARG A 23 3.86 15.37 0.88
CA ARG A 23 4.99 14.51 1.27
C ARG A 23 5.06 13.26 0.42
N LEU A 24 3.92 12.61 0.15
CA LEU A 24 3.85 11.43 -0.70
C LEU A 24 4.27 11.76 -2.13
N GLU A 25 3.84 12.90 -2.67
CA GLU A 25 4.19 13.36 -4.01
C GLU A 25 5.68 13.64 -4.14
N THR A 26 6.23 14.42 -3.22
CA THR A 26 7.67 14.70 -3.16
C THR A 26 8.49 13.40 -3.10
N TYR A 27 8.06 12.43 -2.28
CA TYR A 27 8.73 11.14 -2.19
C TYR A 27 8.63 10.33 -3.49
N CYS A 28 7.48 10.36 -4.16
CA CYS A 28 7.27 9.71 -5.45
C CYS A 28 8.18 10.30 -6.53
N ASP A 29 8.30 11.62 -6.57
CA ASP A 29 9.13 12.35 -7.54
C ASP A 29 10.63 12.03 -7.35
N LEU A 30 11.10 12.03 -6.11
CA LEU A 30 12.50 11.71 -5.78
C LEU A 30 12.87 10.26 -6.13
N ASN A 31 11.96 9.32 -5.88
CA ASN A 31 12.23 7.89 -6.05
C ASN A 31 11.77 7.32 -7.41
N LYS A 32 11.16 8.14 -8.28
CA LYS A 32 10.52 7.72 -9.54
C LYS A 32 9.54 6.56 -9.35
N ARG A 33 8.79 6.58 -8.25
CA ARG A 33 7.79 5.54 -7.92
C ARG A 33 6.38 6.08 -8.02
N THR A 34 5.43 5.21 -8.31
CA THR A 34 4.01 5.60 -8.28
C THR A 34 3.52 5.67 -6.84
N LYS A 35 2.57 6.57 -6.57
CA LYS A 35 1.86 6.67 -5.28
C LYS A 35 1.35 5.31 -4.82
N THR A 36 0.83 4.51 -5.75
CA THR A 36 0.35 3.15 -5.51
C THR A 36 1.45 2.20 -5.04
N ASP A 37 2.63 2.22 -5.65
CA ASP A 37 3.74 1.34 -5.25
C ASP A 37 4.30 1.71 -3.88
N VAL A 38 4.38 3.00 -3.58
CA VAL A 38 4.80 3.48 -2.25
C VAL A 38 3.80 3.03 -1.18
N ILE A 39 2.49 3.20 -1.43
CA ILE A 39 1.43 2.74 -0.51
C ILE A 39 1.48 1.22 -0.34
N ARG A 40 1.66 0.44 -1.41
CA ARG A 40 1.78 -1.02 -1.33
C ARG A 40 3.00 -1.44 -0.50
N GLU A 41 4.14 -0.78 -0.67
CA GLU A 41 5.34 -1.09 0.10
C GLU A 41 5.15 -0.77 1.59
N LEU A 42 4.54 0.38 1.90
CA LEU A 42 4.20 0.76 3.28
C LEU A 42 3.25 -0.26 3.90
N ILE A 43 2.20 -0.68 3.19
CA ILE A 43 1.28 -1.72 3.66
C ILE A 43 2.02 -3.04 3.94
N ARG A 44 2.97 -3.44 3.09
CA ARG A 44 3.78 -4.67 3.32
C ARG A 44 4.68 -4.59 4.55
N LYS A 45 5.09 -3.38 4.96
CA LYS A 45 5.88 -3.17 6.19
C LYS A 45 5.02 -3.26 7.45
N ILE A 46 3.69 -3.14 7.33
CA ILE A 46 2.79 -3.31 8.47
C ILE A 46 2.80 -4.79 8.87
N ARG A 47 3.41 -5.09 10.02
CA ARG A 47 3.32 -6.42 10.64
C ARG A 47 1.94 -6.56 11.26
N VAL A 48 1.06 -7.29 10.59
CA VAL A 48 -0.22 -7.72 11.18
C VAL A 48 0.08 -8.98 11.99
N PRO A 49 -0.12 -9.00 13.33
CA PRO A 49 -0.13 -10.25 14.06
C PRO A 49 -1.27 -11.09 13.47
N SER A 50 -0.94 -12.18 12.79
CA SER A 50 -1.95 -13.10 12.29
C SER A 50 -2.75 -13.63 13.49
N PRO A 51 -4.10 -13.55 13.49
CA PRO A 51 -4.94 -14.05 14.59
C PRO A 51 -5.02 -15.59 14.64
N SER A 52 -3.99 -16.30 14.16
CA SER A 52 -3.88 -17.76 14.16
C SER A 52 -3.01 -18.31 15.29
N GLU A 53 -2.70 -17.49 16.30
CA GLU A 53 -2.19 -17.94 17.61
C GLU A 53 -3.22 -17.57 18.69
N SER A 54 -4.30 -18.35 18.79
CA SER A 54 -5.13 -18.54 20.00
C SER A 54 -5.96 -19.80 19.85
#